data_AF-A0A5N5F6K8-F1
#
_entry.id   AF-A0A5N5F6K8-F1
#
_cell.length_a   1.000
_cell.length_b   1.000
_cell.length_c   1.000
_cell.angle_alpha   90.00
_cell.angle_beta   90.00
_cell.angle_gamma   90.00
#
_symmetry.space_group_name_H-M   'P 1'
#
loop_
_entity.id
_entity.type
_entity.pdbx_description
1 polymer ?
#
loop_
_entity_poly.entity_id
_entity_poly.type
_entity_poly.pdbx_seq_one_letter_code
_entity_poly.pdbx_strand_id
1 'polypeptide(L)'
;MNEQLPSGGHELSPDEIEALDARWSSSWSPGEVARRLAGIDAPWYVAAGWALDLTASGGAAAIPGLLAPELVLLFKAKHRRPKDQADLDATVPYLSPAQRATLTGLLTRVHPGHVWLADL
;
A
#
# COMPACT_ATOMS: atom_id res chain seq x y z
N MET A 1 -4.88 5.05 25.28
CA MET A 1 -4.69 5.47 23.87
C MET A 1 -4.36 6.95 23.93
N ASN A 2 -3.20 7.39 23.43
CA ASN A 2 -2.84 8.80 23.49
C ASN A 2 -3.51 9.49 22.29
N GLU A 3 -4.49 10.38 22.53
CA GLU A 3 -5.19 11.16 21.50
C GLU A 3 -4.31 12.26 20.89
N GLN A 4 -3.05 12.35 21.31
CA GLN A 4 -2.11 13.32 20.76
C GLN A 4 -1.78 12.97 19.31
N LEU A 5 -2.17 13.85 18.39
CA LEU A 5 -1.77 13.76 17.00
C LEU A 5 -0.23 13.78 16.87
N PRO A 6 0.34 13.02 15.91
CA PRO A 6 1.77 13.08 15.62
C PRO A 6 2.17 14.49 15.18
N SER A 7 3.46 14.83 15.34
CA SER A 7 3.98 16.12 14.91
C SER A 7 3.64 16.39 13.42
N GLY A 8 2.97 17.51 13.15
CA GLY A 8 2.47 17.88 11.82
C GLY A 8 1.12 17.28 11.44
N GLY A 9 0.49 16.47 12.30
CA GLY A 9 -0.86 15.96 12.13
C GLY A 9 -1.90 17.07 12.32
N HIS A 10 -2.87 17.13 11.41
CA HIS A 10 -4.01 18.03 11.47
C HIS A 10 -5.28 17.20 11.67
N GLU A 11 -6.04 17.47 12.74
CA GLU A 11 -7.36 16.86 12.93
C GLU A 11 -8.36 17.51 11.97
N LEU A 12 -9.09 16.72 11.20
CA LEU A 12 -10.14 17.26 10.34
C LEU A 12 -11.40 17.46 11.17
N SER A 13 -12.00 18.64 11.07
CA SER A 13 -13.34 18.91 11.57
C SER A 13 -14.41 18.10 10.80
N PRO A 14 -15.62 17.91 11.36
CA PRO A 14 -16.71 17.24 10.65
C PRO A 14 -17.03 17.84 9.27
N ASP A 15 -17.02 19.17 9.16
CA ASP A 15 -17.27 19.89 7.90
C ASP A 15 -16.15 19.62 6.87
N GLU A 16 -14.90 19.54 7.33
CA GLU A 16 -13.77 19.19 6.46
C GLU A 16 -13.82 17.73 5.98
N ILE A 17 -14.34 16.83 6.83
CA ILE A 17 -14.59 15.42 6.49
C ILE A 17 -15.68 15.34 5.43
N GLU A 18 -16.81 16.04 5.61
CA GLU A 18 -17.91 16.08 4.64
C GLU A 18 -17.43 16.67 3.29
N ALA A 19 -16.53 17.66 3.33
CA ALA A 19 -15.94 18.25 2.13
C ALA A 19 -14.87 17.37 1.44
N LEU A 20 -14.42 16.26 2.03
CA LEU A 20 -13.36 15.42 1.45
C LEU A 20 -13.74 14.90 0.07
N ASP A 21 -14.99 14.47 -0.11
CA ASP A 21 -15.46 13.92 -1.39
C ASP A 21 -15.38 14.97 -2.51
N ALA A 22 -15.81 16.21 -2.22
CA ALA A 22 -15.66 17.33 -3.15
C ALA A 22 -14.18 17.69 -3.39
N ARG A 23 -13.34 17.73 -2.35
CA ARG A 23 -11.90 18.04 -2.47
C ARG A 23 -11.15 17.00 -3.28
N TRP A 24 -11.55 15.73 -3.18
CA TRP A 24 -10.92 14.61 -3.85
C TRP A 24 -11.63 14.18 -5.14
N SER A 25 -12.75 14.81 -5.48
CA SER A 25 -13.48 14.59 -6.75
C SER A 25 -12.62 14.80 -8.00
N SER A 26 -11.57 15.63 -7.87
CA SER A 26 -10.59 15.91 -8.94
C SER A 26 -9.31 15.05 -8.85
N SER A 27 -9.25 14.11 -7.91
CA SER A 27 -8.13 13.17 -7.80
C SER A 27 -8.12 12.23 -9.00
N TRP A 28 -6.93 11.86 -9.46
CA TRP A 28 -6.82 10.91 -10.55
C TRP A 28 -7.22 9.51 -10.10
N SER A 29 -8.09 8.88 -10.87
CA SER A 29 -8.35 7.45 -10.76
C SER A 29 -7.09 6.64 -11.11
N PRO A 30 -6.96 5.40 -10.62
CA PRO A 30 -5.85 4.53 -10.99
C PRO A 30 -5.65 4.36 -12.51
N GLY A 31 -6.73 4.28 -13.29
CA GLY A 31 -6.67 4.18 -14.74
C GLY A 31 -6.14 5.46 -15.43
N GLU A 32 -6.43 6.63 -14.86
CA GLU A 32 -5.90 7.90 -15.37
C GLU A 32 -4.42 8.10 -15.02
N VAL A 33 -3.99 7.65 -13.83
CA VAL A 33 -2.58 7.59 -13.47
C VAL A 33 -1.83 6.70 -14.46
N ALA A 34 -2.34 5.48 -14.71
CA ALA A 34 -1.73 4.55 -15.65
C ALA A 34 -1.60 5.14 -17.07
N ARG A 35 -2.65 5.81 -17.56
CA ARG A 35 -2.62 6.45 -18.88
C ARG A 35 -1.57 7.57 -18.97
N ARG A 36 -1.41 8.36 -17.91
CA ARG A 36 -0.41 9.44 -17.88
C ARG A 36 1.02 8.92 -17.79
N LEU A 37 1.23 7.81 -17.09
CA LEU A 37 2.55 7.22 -16.89
C LEU A 37 2.93 6.18 -17.97
N ALA A 38 2.06 5.95 -18.96
CA ALA A 38 2.30 4.98 -20.05
C ALA A 38 3.53 5.29 -20.92
N GLY A 39 4.03 6.54 -20.93
CA GLY A 39 5.23 6.95 -21.65
C GLY A 39 6.51 6.93 -20.81
N ILE A 40 6.46 6.42 -19.58
CA ILE A 40 7.64 6.28 -18.72
C ILE A 40 8.20 4.87 -18.92
N ASP A 41 9.40 4.79 -19.49
CA ASP A 41 10.10 3.52 -19.74
C ASP A 41 10.71 2.89 -18.48
N ALA A 42 10.72 3.62 -17.36
CA ALA A 42 11.12 3.11 -16.06
C ALA A 42 9.93 2.42 -15.35
N PRO A 43 10.16 1.30 -14.64
CA PRO A 43 9.13 0.70 -13.79
C PRO A 43 8.61 1.72 -12.77
N TRP A 44 7.31 1.97 -12.78
CA TRP A 44 6.64 2.86 -11.83
C TRP A 44 5.50 2.13 -11.15
N TYR A 45 5.17 2.55 -9.93
CA TYR A 45 4.14 1.91 -9.14
C TYR A 45 3.45 2.91 -8.19
N VAL A 46 2.18 2.66 -7.84
CA VAL A 46 1.44 3.45 -6.85
C VAL A 46 1.65 2.87 -5.44
N ALA A 47 2.30 3.63 -4.55
CA ALA A 47 2.52 3.24 -3.15
C ALA A 47 1.60 4.05 -2.21
N ALA A 48 0.35 3.61 -2.06
CA ALA A 48 -0.61 4.20 -1.13
C ALA A 48 -1.56 3.12 -0.57
N GLY A 49 -2.25 3.41 0.55
CA GLY A 49 -3.10 2.44 1.27
C GLY A 49 -4.17 1.74 0.42
N TRP A 50 -4.63 2.40 -0.65
CA TRP A 50 -5.62 1.86 -1.59
C TRP A 50 -5.10 0.73 -2.49
N ALA A 51 -3.79 0.53 -2.59
CA ALA A 51 -3.22 -0.54 -3.43
C ALA A 51 -3.52 -1.95 -2.88
N LEU A 52 -3.68 -2.08 -1.56
CA LEU A 52 -3.95 -3.37 -0.92
C LEU A 52 -5.44 -3.74 -1.03
N ASP A 53 -6.35 -2.78 -0.87
CA ASP A 53 -7.80 -3.01 -0.97
C ASP A 53 -8.22 -3.49 -2.37
N LEU A 54 -7.58 -2.96 -3.43
CA LEU A 54 -7.83 -3.39 -4.81
C LEU A 54 -7.35 -4.81 -5.11
N THR A 55 -6.39 -5.33 -4.31
CA THR A 55 -5.84 -6.68 -4.48
C THR A 55 -6.61 -7.71 -3.65
N ALA A 56 -7.04 -7.35 -2.43
CA ALA A 56 -7.77 -8.23 -1.51
C ALA A 56 -9.25 -8.41 -1.87
N SER A 57 -9.89 -7.40 -2.48
CA SER A 57 -11.32 -7.45 -2.84
C SER A 57 -11.63 -8.22 -4.13
N GLY A 58 -10.61 -8.75 -4.83
CA GLY A 58 -10.80 -9.55 -6.06
C GLY A 58 -11.50 -8.82 -7.20
N GLY A 59 -11.64 -7.49 -7.11
CA GLY A 59 -12.54 -6.70 -7.94
C GLY A 59 -11.88 -5.45 -8.48
N ALA A 60 -11.00 -5.60 -9.46
CA ALA A 60 -10.80 -4.62 -10.54
C ALA A 60 -10.00 -5.31 -11.64
N ALA A 61 -10.47 -5.19 -12.88
CA ALA A 61 -9.70 -5.54 -14.06
C ALA A 61 -8.25 -5.11 -13.87
N ALA A 62 -7.31 -6.06 -13.95
CA ALA A 62 -5.89 -5.85 -13.68
C ALA A 62 -5.42 -4.56 -14.35
N ILE A 63 -5.28 -3.50 -13.56
CA ILE A 63 -4.73 -2.24 -14.06
C ILE A 63 -3.24 -2.50 -14.25
N PRO A 64 -2.68 -2.39 -15.46
CA PRO A 64 -1.25 -2.46 -15.66
C PRO A 64 -0.60 -1.35 -14.82
N GLY A 65 0.25 -1.71 -13.85
CA GLY A 65 0.96 -0.74 -13.00
C GLY A 65 0.51 -0.66 -11.53
N LEU A 66 -0.33 -1.57 -11.04
CA LEU A 66 -0.48 -1.77 -9.59
C LEU A 66 0.81 -2.39 -9.02
N LEU A 67 1.27 -1.86 -7.88
CA LEU A 67 2.47 -2.32 -7.19
C LEU A 67 2.29 -3.80 -6.82
N ALA A 68 3.26 -4.65 -7.19
CA ALA A 68 3.25 -6.04 -6.75
C ALA A 68 3.23 -6.03 -5.21
N PRO A 69 2.22 -6.61 -4.55
CA PRO A 69 1.96 -6.41 -3.13
C PRO A 69 3.18 -6.70 -2.23
N GLU A 70 4.09 -7.57 -2.66
CA GLU A 70 5.39 -7.80 -2.02
C GLU A 70 6.24 -6.53 -1.86
N LEU A 71 6.28 -5.64 -2.85
CA LEU A 71 7.08 -4.41 -2.78
C LEU A 71 6.41 -3.36 -1.87
N VAL A 72 5.07 -3.33 -1.78
CA VAL A 72 4.35 -2.44 -0.83
C VAL A 72 4.70 -2.85 0.59
N LEU A 73 4.65 -4.15 0.85
CA LEU A 73 4.96 -4.73 2.15
C LEU A 73 6.43 -4.48 2.54
N LEU A 74 7.38 -4.59 1.60
CA LEU A 74 8.78 -4.24 1.87
C LEU A 74 8.93 -2.80 2.41
N PHE A 75 8.27 -1.81 1.81
CA PHE A 75 8.34 -0.42 2.31
C PHE A 75 7.68 -0.25 3.68
N LYS A 76 6.60 -0.98 3.95
CA LYS A 76 5.90 -0.96 5.25
C LYS A 76 6.71 -1.64 6.36
N ALA A 77 7.48 -2.67 6.03
CA ALA A 77 8.33 -3.41 6.98
C ALA A 77 9.33 -2.49 7.70
N LYS A 78 9.76 -1.39 7.08
CA LYS A 78 10.65 -0.40 7.72
C LYS A 78 10.06 0.23 9.00
N HIS A 79 8.75 0.46 9.04
CA HIS A 79 8.12 1.28 10.08
C HIS A 79 7.39 0.47 11.16
N ARG A 80 7.00 -0.79 10.87
CA ARG A 80 6.43 -1.76 11.83
C ARG A 80 5.30 -1.21 12.70
N ARG A 81 4.50 -0.26 12.19
CA ARG A 81 3.36 0.29 12.95
C ARG A 81 2.25 -0.77 13.01
N PRO A 82 1.31 -0.69 13.97
CA PRO A 82 0.19 -1.63 14.02
C PRO A 82 -0.59 -1.75 12.69
N LYS A 83 -0.76 -0.64 11.96
CA LYS A 83 -1.37 -0.65 10.63
C LYS A 83 -0.55 -1.39 9.57
N ASP A 84 0.77 -1.37 9.68
CA ASP A 84 1.65 -2.05 8.73
C ASP A 84 1.56 -3.58 8.92
N GLN A 85 1.37 -4.05 10.16
CA GLN A 85 1.10 -5.47 10.44
C GLN A 85 -0.29 -5.87 9.92
N ALA A 86 -1.32 -5.06 10.18
CA ALA A 86 -2.67 -5.33 9.66
C ALA A 86 -2.68 -5.42 8.12
N ASP A 87 -1.91 -4.56 7.45
CA ASP A 87 -1.72 -4.61 6.00
C ASP A 87 -1.05 -5.91 5.54
N LEU A 88 -0.06 -6.42 6.27
CA LEU A 88 0.56 -7.73 6.01
C LEU A 88 -0.48 -8.83 6.14
N ASP A 89 -1.16 -8.91 7.28
CA ASP A 89 -2.11 -9.98 7.61
C ASP A 89 -3.26 -10.02 6.60
N ALA A 90 -3.73 -8.86 6.13
CA ALA A 90 -4.76 -8.74 5.11
C ALA A 90 -4.26 -9.16 3.72
N THR A 91 -2.99 -8.95 3.39
CA THR A 91 -2.45 -9.16 2.03
C THR A 91 -1.89 -10.55 1.82
N VAL A 92 -1.21 -11.10 2.83
CA VAL A 92 -0.50 -12.40 2.76
C VAL A 92 -1.39 -13.54 2.24
N PRO A 93 -2.66 -13.70 2.65
CA PRO A 93 -3.54 -14.74 2.11
C PRO A 93 -3.74 -14.71 0.59
N TYR A 94 -3.57 -13.55 -0.03
CA TYR A 94 -3.75 -13.34 -1.47
C TYR A 94 -2.44 -13.39 -2.26
N LEU A 95 -1.28 -13.47 -1.59
CA LEU A 95 0.01 -13.60 -2.25
C LEU A 95 0.19 -15.01 -2.80
N SER A 96 0.54 -15.10 -4.09
CA SER A 96 0.99 -16.36 -4.68
C SER A 96 2.31 -16.85 -4.03
N PRO A 97 2.64 -18.15 -4.13
CA PRO A 97 3.90 -18.67 -3.61
C PRO A 97 5.15 -17.95 -4.14
N ALA A 98 5.14 -17.53 -5.42
CA ALA A 98 6.24 -16.79 -6.03
C ALA A 98 6.40 -15.37 -5.43
N GLN A 99 5.29 -14.71 -5.12
CA GLN A 99 5.30 -13.38 -4.49
C GLN A 99 5.78 -13.46 -3.04
N ARG A 100 5.34 -14.47 -2.28
CA ARG A 100 5.85 -14.75 -0.93
C ARG A 100 7.35 -14.99 -0.94
N ALA A 101 7.84 -15.85 -1.85
CA ALA A 101 9.28 -16.11 -2.00
C ALA A 101 10.07 -14.83 -2.34
N THR A 102 9.53 -13.98 -3.22
CA THR A 102 10.11 -12.68 -3.55
C THR A 102 10.18 -11.76 -2.33
N LEU A 103 9.07 -11.62 -1.60
CA LEU A 103 9.02 -10.81 -0.37
C LEU A 103 10.02 -11.31 0.68
N THR A 104 10.07 -12.62 0.92
CA THR A 104 11.03 -13.26 1.84
C THR A 104 12.47 -12.96 1.45
N GLY A 105 12.82 -13.07 0.17
CA GLY A 105 14.16 -12.74 -0.32
C GLY A 105 14.52 -11.27 -0.14
N LEU A 106 13.58 -10.36 -0.43
CA LEU A 106 13.76 -8.92 -0.26
C LEU A 106 13.92 -8.52 1.22
N LEU A 107 13.05 -9.04 2.10
CA LEU A 107 13.14 -8.80 3.54
C LEU A 107 14.44 -9.34 4.10
N THR A 108 14.86 -10.56 3.71
CA THR A 108 16.13 -11.12 4.17
C THR A 108 17.32 -10.22 3.81
N ARG A 109 17.29 -9.57 2.64
CA ARG A 109 18.36 -8.69 2.17
C ARG A 109 18.32 -7.30 2.83
N VAL A 110 17.14 -6.68 2.93
CA VAL A 110 16.99 -5.27 3.33
C VAL A 110 16.75 -5.13 4.84
N HIS A 111 16.11 -6.13 5.45
CA HIS A 111 15.77 -6.19 6.87
C HIS A 111 16.09 -7.59 7.45
N PRO A 112 17.37 -7.98 7.61
CA PRO A 112 17.74 -9.30 8.10
C PRO A 112 17.09 -9.63 9.45
N GLY A 113 16.47 -10.81 9.58
CA GLY A 113 15.79 -11.24 10.80
C GLY A 113 14.47 -10.53 11.09
N HIS A 114 13.84 -9.90 10.09
CA HIS A 114 12.55 -9.23 10.25
C HIS A 114 11.47 -10.20 10.76
N VAL A 115 10.62 -9.73 11.68
CA VAL A 115 9.59 -10.55 12.33
C VAL A 115 8.60 -11.16 11.35
N TRP A 116 8.28 -10.45 10.26
CA TRP A 116 7.37 -10.92 9.21
C TRP A 116 7.88 -12.15 8.45
N LEU A 117 9.17 -12.50 8.54
CA LEU A 117 9.67 -13.74 7.94
C LEU A 117 9.04 -14.99 8.56
N ALA A 118 8.48 -14.90 9.77
CA ALA A 118 7.77 -16.01 10.41
C ALA A 118 6.35 -16.21 9.84
N ASP A 119 5.78 -15.18 9.21
CA ASP A 119 4.37 -15.12 8.80
C ASP A 119 4.17 -15.31 7.28
N LEU A 120 5.27 -15.38 6.51
CA LEU A 120 5.30 -15.44 5.05
C LEU A 120 5.46 -16.86 4.49
#